data_AF-A0A7C3R294-F1
#
_entry.id   AF-A0A7C3R294-F1
#
_cell.length_a   1.000
_cell.length_b   1.000
_cell.length_c   1.000
_cell.angle_alpha   90.00
_cell.angle_beta   90.00
_cell.angle_gamma   90.00
#
_symmetry.space_group_name_H-M   'P 1'
#
loop_
_entity.id
_entity.type
_entity.pdbx_description
1 polymer ?
#
loop_
_entity_poly.entity_id
_entity_poly.type
_entity_poly.pdbx_seq_one_letter_code
_entity_poly.pdbx_strand_id
1 'polypeptide(L)'
;LAENRWDSLGHRIDFFQRLPVQPFFHFVGALQRRSIRQGYRPVYRVETIDRPSILPVLAREAGRSGVRQEVLLEINLTGIAGRSGARGEDVESLMEECQAWPELSVSGFLVMGPPPGNREASLAVFRQGRALFERFFPDGGKTLSMGMTDDFREAVAAGSTEIRIGRYFFE
;
A
#
# COMPACT_ATOMS: atom_id res chain seq x y z
N LEU A 1 -4.13 11.93 1.30
CA LEU A 1 -3.52 11.92 2.65
C LEU A 1 -3.37 10.48 3.11
N ALA A 2 -2.32 10.15 3.85
CA ALA A 2 -2.07 8.79 4.29
C ALA A 2 -1.89 8.70 5.81
N GLU A 3 -2.34 7.60 6.40
CA GLU A 3 -2.20 7.30 7.83
C GLU A 3 -1.72 5.87 8.06
N ASN A 4 -0.94 5.68 9.11
CA ASN A 4 -0.39 4.37 9.47
C ASN A 4 -1.08 3.73 10.70
N ARG A 5 -2.06 4.40 11.30
CA ARG A 5 -2.84 3.92 12.44
C ARG A 5 -4.32 4.20 12.24
N TRP A 6 -5.16 3.20 12.51
CA TRP A 6 -6.61 3.31 12.31
C TRP A 6 -7.26 4.39 13.18
N ASP A 7 -6.84 4.53 14.44
CA ASP A 7 -7.39 5.55 15.35
C ASP A 7 -7.08 6.97 14.85
N SER A 8 -5.82 7.20 14.42
CA SER A 8 -5.38 8.48 13.83
C SER A 8 -6.15 8.79 12.54
N LEU A 9 -6.34 7.77 11.70
CA LEU A 9 -7.13 7.86 10.48
C LEU A 9 -8.60 8.22 10.77
N GLY A 10 -9.23 7.58 11.74
CA GLY A 10 -10.60 7.89 12.15
C GLY A 10 -10.76 9.34 12.56
N HIS A 11 -9.86 9.84 13.42
CA HIS A 11 -9.89 11.24 13.86
C HIS A 11 -9.72 12.23 12.69
N ARG A 12 -8.86 11.91 11.71
CA ARG A 12 -8.68 12.75 10.52
C ARG A 12 -9.90 12.71 9.60
N ILE A 13 -10.51 11.55 9.38
CA ILE A 13 -11.74 11.45 8.60
C ILE A 13 -12.84 12.30 9.24
N ASP A 14 -13.06 12.17 10.55
CA ASP A 14 -14.09 12.92 11.28
C ASP A 14 -13.85 14.43 11.26
N PHE A 15 -12.58 14.85 11.27
CA PHE A 15 -12.19 16.25 11.12
C PHE A 15 -12.53 16.78 9.72
N PHE A 16 -12.12 16.07 8.66
CA PHE A 16 -12.33 16.51 7.29
C PHE A 16 -13.81 16.44 6.88
N GLN A 17 -14.63 15.54 7.44
CA GLN A 17 -16.08 15.49 7.20
C GLN A 17 -16.81 16.81 7.50
N ARG A 18 -16.23 17.67 8.35
CA ARG A 18 -16.78 18.99 8.71
C ARG A 18 -16.33 20.12 7.78
N LEU A 19 -15.50 19.80 6.78
CA LEU A 19 -14.89 20.75 5.86
C LEU A 19 -15.43 20.53 4.43
N PRO A 20 -15.41 21.57 3.58
CA PRO A 20 -15.86 21.45 2.19
C PRO A 20 -14.91 20.61 1.31
N VAL A 21 -13.65 20.43 1.74
CA VAL A 21 -12.65 19.64 1.00
C VAL A 21 -12.54 18.26 1.63
N GLN A 22 -12.74 17.23 0.81
CA GLN A 22 -12.58 15.83 1.20
C GLN A 22 -11.34 15.23 0.53
N PRO A 23 -10.27 14.94 1.27
CA PRO A 23 -9.11 14.28 0.71
C PRO A 23 -9.37 12.79 0.52
N PHE A 24 -8.73 12.19 -0.49
CA PHE A 24 -8.60 10.74 -0.54
C PHE A 24 -7.68 10.28 0.59
N PHE A 25 -8.20 9.42 1.46
CA PHE A 25 -7.43 8.81 2.54
C PHE A 25 -6.85 7.47 2.12
N HIS A 26 -5.59 7.24 2.43
CA HIS A 26 -4.87 6.00 2.19
C HIS A 26 -4.44 5.42 3.54
N PHE A 27 -4.61 4.12 3.73
CA PHE A 27 -4.03 3.43 4.88
C PHE A 27 -2.72 2.76 4.46
N VAL A 28 -1.62 3.19 5.08
CA VAL A 28 -0.24 2.75 4.76
C VAL A 28 0.46 2.12 5.98
N GLY A 29 -0.32 1.73 6.98
CA GLY A 29 0.18 1.14 8.23
C GLY A 29 0.25 -0.38 8.20
N ALA A 30 0.88 -0.97 9.20
CA ALA A 30 0.88 -2.43 9.35
C ALA A 30 -0.55 -2.95 9.60
N LEU A 31 -0.95 -3.97 8.85
CA LEU A 31 -2.28 -4.55 8.98
C LEU A 31 -2.29 -5.68 10.01
N GLN A 32 -2.88 -5.38 11.16
CA GLN A 32 -3.15 -6.35 12.22
C GLN A 32 -4.65 -6.65 12.27
N ARG A 33 -5.00 -7.94 12.35
CA ARG A 33 -6.41 -8.37 12.34
C ARG A 33 -7.26 -7.71 13.41
N ARG A 34 -6.71 -7.53 14.61
CA ARG A 34 -7.39 -6.85 15.72
C ARG A 34 -7.68 -5.39 15.36
N SER A 35 -6.68 -4.68 14.86
CA SER A 35 -6.79 -3.26 14.52
C SER A 35 -7.74 -3.02 13.36
N ILE A 36 -7.80 -3.93 12.36
CA ILE A 36 -8.83 -3.86 11.31
C ILE A 36 -10.23 -4.02 11.90
N ARG A 37 -10.48 -5.05 12.72
CA ARG A 37 -11.82 -5.27 13.32
C ARG A 37 -12.30 -4.10 14.17
N GLN A 38 -11.38 -3.40 14.82
CA GLN A 38 -11.71 -2.33 15.76
C GLN A 38 -11.77 -0.96 15.08
N GLY A 39 -10.90 -0.73 14.10
CA GLY A 39 -10.62 0.59 13.56
C GLY A 39 -10.86 0.75 12.07
N TYR A 40 -11.25 -0.30 11.33
CA TYR A 40 -11.51 -0.16 9.90
C TYR A 40 -12.51 0.97 9.62
N ARG A 41 -12.15 1.76 8.62
CA ARG A 41 -12.99 2.80 8.01
C ARG A 41 -12.83 2.67 6.50
N PRO A 42 -13.91 2.83 5.71
CA PRO A 42 -13.78 2.96 4.28
C PRO A 42 -12.81 4.09 3.94
N VAL A 43 -11.80 3.75 3.15
CA VAL A 43 -10.78 4.68 2.67
C VAL A 43 -10.59 4.47 1.18
N TYR A 44 -9.99 5.46 0.52
CA TYR A 44 -9.69 5.36 -0.91
C TYR A 44 -8.86 4.12 -1.21
N ARG A 45 -7.82 3.85 -0.40
CA ARG A 45 -6.99 2.65 -0.59
C ARG A 45 -6.32 2.15 0.69
N VAL A 46 -6.14 0.83 0.78
CA VAL A 46 -5.27 0.17 1.78
C VAL A 46 -4.05 -0.39 1.05
N GLU A 47 -2.84 0.03 1.40
CA GLU A 47 -1.66 -0.18 0.54
C GLU A 47 -0.70 -1.27 0.99
N THR A 48 -0.95 -1.86 2.16
CA THR A 48 0.01 -2.69 2.90
C THR A 48 -0.46 -4.15 3.03
N ILE A 49 -1.13 -4.68 2.00
CA ILE A 49 -1.50 -6.09 1.98
C ILE A 49 -0.25 -6.92 1.71
N ASP A 50 0.25 -7.60 2.74
CA ASP A 50 1.51 -8.36 2.69
C ASP A 50 1.33 -9.87 2.84
N ARG A 51 0.12 -10.35 3.18
CA ARG A 51 -0.12 -11.76 3.43
C ARG A 51 -1.59 -12.19 3.29
N PRO A 52 -1.84 -13.44 2.86
CA PRO A 52 -3.16 -14.12 2.83
C PRO A 52 -4.06 -13.85 4.04
N SER A 53 -3.40 -13.92 5.19
CA SER A 53 -4.05 -14.07 6.49
C SER A 53 -4.85 -12.84 6.93
N ILE A 54 -4.68 -11.70 6.23
CA ILE A 54 -5.38 -10.44 6.45
C ILE A 54 -6.64 -10.26 5.59
N LEU A 55 -6.73 -10.96 4.46
CA LEU A 55 -7.79 -10.77 3.47
C LEU A 55 -9.18 -11.04 4.04
N PRO A 56 -9.44 -12.14 4.79
CA PRO A 56 -10.79 -12.43 5.26
C PRO A 56 -11.33 -11.38 6.24
N VAL A 57 -10.44 -10.77 7.05
CA VAL A 57 -10.87 -9.72 7.98
C VAL A 57 -11.12 -8.41 7.27
N LEU A 58 -10.26 -8.02 6.32
CA LEU A 58 -10.45 -6.79 5.56
C LEU A 58 -11.69 -6.86 4.67
N ALA A 59 -11.85 -7.96 3.92
CA ALA A 59 -13.01 -8.18 3.05
C ALA A 59 -14.32 -8.14 3.83
N ARG A 60 -14.38 -8.80 5.01
CA ARG A 60 -15.58 -8.76 5.87
C ARG A 60 -15.91 -7.35 6.33
N GLU A 61 -14.94 -6.56 6.79
CA GLU A 61 -15.23 -5.19 7.26
C GLU A 61 -15.57 -4.24 6.08
N ALA A 62 -14.96 -4.43 4.91
CA ALA A 62 -15.33 -3.73 3.68
C ALA A 62 -16.78 -4.05 3.26
N GLY A 63 -17.15 -5.33 3.24
CA GLY A 63 -18.51 -5.78 2.92
C GLY A 63 -19.56 -5.26 3.90
N ARG A 64 -19.26 -5.26 5.22
CA ARG A 64 -20.12 -4.63 6.24
C ARG A 64 -20.33 -3.14 6.03
N SER A 65 -19.33 -2.48 5.45
CA SER A 65 -19.38 -1.05 5.13
C SER A 65 -19.99 -0.77 3.75
N GLY A 66 -20.39 -1.82 3.00
CA GLY A 66 -20.97 -1.69 1.67
C GLY A 66 -19.99 -1.18 0.61
N VAL A 67 -18.69 -1.35 0.81
CA VAL A 67 -17.67 -0.87 -0.13
C VAL A 67 -16.86 -2.00 -0.73
N ARG A 68 -16.41 -1.81 -1.98
CA ARG A 68 -15.32 -2.58 -2.55
C ARG A 68 -14.01 -1.85 -2.29
N GLN A 69 -13.24 -2.32 -1.33
CA GLN A 69 -11.99 -1.69 -0.89
C GLN A 69 -10.90 -1.87 -1.97
N GLU A 70 -10.45 -0.76 -2.53
CA GLU A 70 -9.23 -0.77 -3.37
C GLU A 70 -8.01 -1.05 -2.48
N VAL A 71 -7.12 -1.91 -2.96
CA VAL A 71 -5.90 -2.31 -2.24
C VAL A 71 -4.65 -2.30 -3.14
N LEU A 72 -3.48 -2.14 -2.51
CA LEU A 72 -2.18 -2.50 -3.09
C LEU A 72 -1.59 -3.68 -2.33
N LEU A 73 -0.80 -4.49 -3.03
CA LEU A 73 0.04 -5.50 -2.39
C LEU A 73 1.40 -4.90 -2.05
N GLU A 74 1.83 -5.02 -0.80
CA GLU A 74 3.18 -4.64 -0.38
C GLU A 74 4.15 -5.77 -0.71
N ILE A 75 5.16 -5.48 -1.53
CA ILE A 75 6.15 -6.46 -1.98
C ILE A 75 7.53 -6.12 -1.41
N ASN A 76 8.14 -7.09 -0.74
CA ASN A 76 9.50 -7.00 -0.25
C ASN A 76 10.49 -7.48 -1.33
N LEU A 77 11.14 -6.51 -1.96
CA LEU A 77 12.20 -6.74 -2.96
C LEU A 77 13.60 -6.41 -2.43
N THR A 78 13.74 -6.06 -1.14
CA THR A 78 15.05 -5.73 -0.58
C THR A 78 15.83 -6.95 -0.10
N GLY A 79 15.17 -8.11 0.01
CA GLY A 79 15.78 -9.36 0.53
C GLY A 79 16.15 -9.31 2.02
N ILE A 80 15.73 -8.26 2.75
CA ILE A 80 16.06 -8.09 4.16
C ILE A 80 15.01 -8.85 4.98
N ALA A 81 15.47 -9.87 5.71
CA ALA A 81 14.63 -10.67 6.59
C ALA A 81 13.97 -9.79 7.67
N GLY A 82 12.68 -10.05 7.95
CA GLY A 82 11.92 -9.33 8.97
C GLY A 82 11.34 -7.98 8.53
N ARG A 83 11.56 -7.54 7.29
CA ARG A 83 10.79 -6.41 6.71
C ARG A 83 9.41 -6.87 6.25
N SER A 84 8.45 -5.95 6.30
CA SER A 84 7.09 -6.14 5.79
C SER A 84 7.08 -6.38 4.28
N GLY A 85 5.97 -6.94 3.81
CA GLY A 85 5.75 -7.25 2.39
C GLY A 85 5.87 -8.73 2.06
N ALA A 86 5.06 -9.16 1.09
CA ALA A 86 5.16 -10.48 0.48
C ALA A 86 6.48 -10.61 -0.28
N ARG A 87 7.06 -11.81 -0.32
CA ARG A 87 8.26 -12.04 -1.13
C ARG A 87 7.90 -11.96 -2.60
N GLY A 88 8.87 -11.60 -3.45
CA GLY A 88 8.66 -11.53 -4.89
C GLY A 88 8.11 -12.83 -5.49
N GLU A 89 8.54 -13.99 -4.98
CA GLU A 89 8.01 -15.30 -5.39
C GLU A 89 6.58 -15.59 -4.94
N ASP A 90 6.07 -14.93 -3.90
CA ASP A 90 4.74 -15.19 -3.32
C ASP A 90 3.63 -14.30 -3.92
N VAL A 91 3.99 -13.36 -4.80
CA VAL A 91 3.05 -12.34 -5.32
C VAL A 91 1.91 -12.94 -6.13
N GLU A 92 2.22 -13.97 -6.93
CA GLU A 92 1.21 -14.66 -7.74
C GLU A 92 0.15 -15.30 -6.87
N SER A 93 0.58 -16.07 -5.85
CA SER A 93 -0.32 -16.69 -4.89
C SER A 93 -1.14 -15.66 -4.11
N LEU A 94 -0.52 -14.56 -3.66
CA LEU A 94 -1.24 -13.51 -2.93
C LEU A 94 -2.27 -12.80 -3.82
N MET A 95 -1.98 -12.60 -5.12
CA MET A 95 -2.93 -12.04 -6.07
C MET A 95 -4.14 -12.95 -6.27
N GLU A 96 -3.93 -14.24 -6.48
CA GLU A 96 -4.99 -15.24 -6.60
C GLU A 96 -5.89 -15.25 -5.36
N GLU A 97 -5.28 -15.24 -4.18
CA GLU A 97 -6.04 -15.18 -2.93
C GLU A 97 -6.86 -13.91 -2.79
N CYS A 98 -6.36 -12.76 -3.25
CA CYS A 98 -7.12 -11.51 -3.25
C CYS A 98 -8.33 -11.58 -4.18
N GLN A 99 -8.23 -12.25 -5.33
CA GLN A 99 -9.31 -12.39 -6.30
C GLN A 99 -10.50 -13.20 -5.76
N ALA A 100 -10.27 -14.05 -4.75
CA ALA A 100 -11.34 -14.79 -4.07
C ALA A 100 -12.29 -13.89 -3.25
N TRP A 101 -11.95 -12.61 -3.04
CA TRP A 101 -12.73 -11.67 -2.23
C TRP A 101 -13.32 -10.56 -3.11
N PRO A 102 -14.63 -10.62 -3.45
CA PRO A 102 -15.26 -9.61 -4.31
C PRO A 102 -15.28 -8.20 -3.68
N GLU A 103 -15.19 -8.11 -2.34
CA GLU A 103 -15.09 -6.85 -1.61
C GLU A 103 -13.71 -6.18 -1.74
N LEU A 104 -12.73 -6.85 -2.34
CA LEU A 104 -11.40 -6.31 -2.57
C LEU A 104 -11.16 -6.06 -4.07
N SER A 105 -10.33 -5.06 -4.36
CA SER A 105 -9.87 -4.76 -5.72
C SER A 105 -8.39 -4.44 -5.69
N VAL A 106 -7.56 -5.38 -6.13
CA VAL A 106 -6.12 -5.14 -6.28
C VAL A 106 -5.91 -4.17 -7.45
N SER A 107 -5.23 -3.06 -7.19
CA SER A 107 -5.02 -1.97 -8.15
C SER A 107 -3.54 -1.71 -8.47
N GLY A 108 -2.65 -2.45 -7.82
CA GLY A 108 -1.22 -2.29 -8.03
C GLY A 108 -0.39 -2.74 -6.83
N PHE A 109 0.83 -2.22 -6.75
CA PHE A 109 1.83 -2.62 -5.76
C PHE A 109 2.36 -1.44 -4.96
N LEU A 110 2.76 -1.73 -3.73
CA LEU A 110 3.62 -0.91 -2.90
C LEU A 110 4.98 -1.60 -2.78
N VAL A 111 6.06 -0.86 -3.01
CA VAL A 111 7.43 -1.36 -2.79
C VAL A 111 8.20 -0.36 -1.94
N MET A 112 8.82 -0.87 -0.88
CA MET A 112 9.68 -0.09 0.01
C MET A 112 11.13 -0.20 -0.45
N GLY A 113 11.83 0.93 -0.49
CA GLY A 113 13.26 0.97 -0.73
C GLY A 113 14.08 0.32 0.40
N PRO A 114 15.36 0.03 0.17
CA PRO A 114 16.31 -0.34 1.23
C PRO A 114 16.46 0.80 2.26
N PRO A 115 17.13 0.57 3.40
CA PRO A 115 17.48 1.66 4.30
C PRO A 115 18.16 2.83 3.56
N PRO A 116 17.89 4.09 3.95
CA PRO A 116 18.47 5.26 3.30
C PRO A 116 20.00 5.22 3.27
N GLY A 117 20.59 5.84 2.24
CA GLY A 117 22.05 6.01 2.13
C GLY A 117 22.68 5.39 0.88
N ASN A 118 21.95 4.56 0.13
CA ASN A 118 22.43 4.02 -1.15
C ASN A 118 21.39 4.20 -2.26
N ARG A 119 21.60 5.24 -3.08
CA ARG A 119 20.72 5.59 -4.22
C ARG A 119 20.68 4.50 -5.29
N GLU A 120 21.82 3.86 -5.56
CA GLU A 120 21.90 2.79 -6.55
C GLU A 120 21.10 1.56 -6.10
N ALA A 121 21.19 1.20 -4.82
CA ALA A 121 20.40 0.12 -4.24
C ALA A 121 18.89 0.44 -4.29
N SER A 122 18.48 1.67 -3.97
CA SER A 122 17.09 2.09 -4.11
C SER A 122 16.60 2.00 -5.56
N LEU A 123 17.37 2.53 -6.52
CA LEU A 123 17.04 2.47 -7.94
C LEU A 123 16.92 1.02 -8.44
N ALA A 124 17.83 0.14 -8.01
CA ALA A 124 17.79 -1.28 -8.37
C ALA A 124 16.52 -1.97 -7.84
N VAL A 125 16.17 -1.76 -6.58
CA VAL A 125 14.94 -2.31 -5.97
C VAL A 125 13.69 -1.77 -6.69
N PHE A 126 13.63 -0.48 -7.00
CA PHE A 126 12.47 0.10 -7.66
C PHE A 126 12.33 -0.33 -9.12
N ARG A 127 13.43 -0.57 -9.84
CA ARG A 127 13.38 -1.19 -11.18
C ARG A 127 12.84 -2.62 -11.13
N GLN A 128 13.20 -3.41 -10.11
CA GLN A 128 12.60 -4.72 -9.90
C GLN A 128 11.09 -4.59 -9.63
N GLY A 129 10.68 -3.62 -8.79
CA GLY A 129 9.28 -3.31 -8.54
C GLY A 129 8.51 -2.96 -9.82
N ARG A 130 9.10 -2.15 -10.69
CA ARG A 130 8.53 -1.79 -11.99
C ARG A 130 8.37 -3.00 -12.92
N ALA A 131 9.40 -3.82 -13.04
CA ALA A 131 9.33 -5.03 -13.87
C ALA A 131 8.26 -6.01 -13.37
N LEU A 132 8.15 -6.17 -12.04
CA LEU A 132 7.11 -7.00 -11.43
C LEU A 132 5.71 -6.42 -11.70
N PHE A 133 5.54 -5.11 -11.56
CA PHE A 133 4.29 -4.43 -11.85
C PHE A 133 3.84 -4.62 -13.31
N GLU A 134 4.74 -4.45 -14.27
CA GLU A 134 4.43 -4.67 -15.70
C GLU A 134 4.08 -6.13 -16.00
N ARG A 135 4.71 -7.10 -15.32
CA ARG A 135 4.37 -8.52 -15.44
C ARG A 135 2.94 -8.82 -14.98
N PHE A 136 2.52 -8.27 -13.84
CA PHE A 136 1.21 -8.58 -13.23
C PHE A 136 0.08 -7.67 -13.72
N PHE A 137 0.40 -6.53 -14.29
CA PHE A 137 -0.57 -5.60 -14.86
C PHE A 137 -0.19 -5.20 -16.30
N PRO A 138 -0.15 -6.17 -17.25
CA PRO A 138 0.31 -5.95 -18.62
C PRO A 138 -0.56 -4.94 -19.38
N ASP A 139 -1.85 -4.85 -19.05
CA ASP A 139 -2.80 -3.90 -19.65
C ASP A 139 -2.82 -2.53 -18.94
N GLY A 140 -1.90 -2.30 -18.01
CA GLY A 140 -1.77 -1.07 -17.25
C GLY A 140 -2.41 -1.15 -15.87
N GLY A 141 -1.58 -1.41 -14.86
CA GLY A 141 -1.98 -1.29 -13.46
C GLY A 141 -2.21 0.17 -13.08
N LYS A 142 -3.01 0.43 -12.04
CA LYS A 142 -3.31 1.81 -11.65
C LYS A 142 -2.17 2.46 -10.87
N THR A 143 -1.58 1.73 -9.91
CA THR A 143 -0.67 2.34 -8.93
C THR A 143 0.57 1.50 -8.66
N LEU A 144 1.74 2.09 -8.86
CA LEU A 144 3.00 1.60 -8.34
C LEU A 144 3.53 2.60 -7.30
N SER A 145 3.23 2.32 -6.02
CA SER A 145 3.53 3.18 -4.87
C SER A 145 4.93 2.91 -4.34
N MET A 146 5.90 3.70 -4.78
CA MET A 146 7.31 3.56 -4.43
C MET A 146 7.95 4.91 -4.17
N GLY A 147 8.91 4.94 -3.24
CA GLY A 147 9.67 6.15 -2.92
C GLY A 147 9.11 6.92 -1.75
N MET A 148 10.01 7.29 -0.85
CA MET A 148 9.78 8.15 0.30
C MET A 148 10.72 9.37 0.26
N THR A 149 10.72 10.18 1.32
CA THR A 149 11.54 11.41 1.41
C THR A 149 12.99 11.23 0.93
N ASP A 150 13.64 10.12 1.25
CA ASP A 150 15.07 9.93 1.00
C ASP A 150 15.40 9.35 -0.40
N ASP A 151 14.42 8.76 -1.10
CA ASP A 151 14.62 8.00 -2.33
C ASP A 151 13.52 8.18 -3.39
N PHE A 152 12.65 9.18 -3.24
CA PHE A 152 11.58 9.43 -4.22
C PHE A 152 12.11 9.74 -5.63
N ARG A 153 13.32 10.32 -5.74
CA ARG A 153 13.94 10.62 -7.05
C ARG A 153 14.29 9.33 -7.80
N GLU A 154 14.84 8.35 -7.10
CA GLU A 154 15.13 7.01 -7.62
C GLU A 154 13.84 6.30 -8.02
N ALA A 155 12.81 6.38 -7.17
CA ALA A 155 11.51 5.79 -7.44
C ALA A 155 10.84 6.41 -8.69
N VAL A 156 10.86 7.74 -8.82
CA VAL A 156 10.35 8.44 -10.02
C VAL A 156 11.15 8.02 -11.26
N ALA A 157 12.48 7.95 -11.18
CA ALA A 157 13.32 7.49 -12.28
C ALA A 157 13.07 6.02 -12.67
N ALA A 158 12.60 5.20 -11.74
CA ALA A 158 12.18 3.82 -11.98
C ALA A 158 10.70 3.67 -12.42
N GLY A 159 9.95 4.77 -12.55
CA GLY A 159 8.57 4.75 -13.02
C GLY A 159 7.52 4.55 -11.93
N SER A 160 7.79 5.01 -10.70
CA SER A 160 6.78 5.16 -9.64
C SER A 160 5.63 6.06 -10.11
N THR A 161 4.39 5.69 -9.77
CA THR A 161 3.20 6.51 -10.04
C THR A 161 2.70 7.22 -8.78
N GLU A 162 3.24 6.85 -7.62
CA GLU A 162 2.89 7.45 -6.33
C GLU A 162 4.08 7.43 -5.38
N ILE A 163 4.41 8.59 -4.82
CA ILE A 163 5.46 8.76 -3.81
C ILE A 163 4.84 9.15 -2.47
N ARG A 164 5.48 8.75 -1.37
CA ARG A 164 4.99 9.01 0.00
C ARG A 164 5.95 9.92 0.76
N ILE A 165 5.63 11.21 0.79
CA ILE A 165 6.48 12.24 1.43
C ILE A 165 5.87 12.66 2.77
N GLY A 166 6.59 12.36 3.85
CA GLY A 166 6.21 12.72 5.22
C GLY A 166 7.10 13.83 5.77
N ARG A 167 8.27 13.44 6.28
CA ARG A 167 9.22 14.32 7.00
C ARG A 167 9.46 15.67 6.31
N TYR A 168 9.63 15.69 4.98
CA TYR A 168 9.87 16.92 4.22
C TYR A 168 8.79 18.01 4.39
N PHE A 169 7.53 17.64 4.68
CA PHE A 169 6.43 18.58 4.84
C PHE A 169 6.06 18.88 6.30
N PHE A 170 6.43 18.02 7.23
CA PHE A 170 5.89 18.03 8.61
C PHE A 170 6.97 18.06 9.71
N GLU A 171 8.24 17.93 9.34
CA GLU A 171 9.42 18.11 10.21
C GLU A 171 10.30 19.23 9.65
#